data_AF-A0ABD3XSD6-F1
#
_entry.id   AF-A0ABD3XSD6-F1
#
_cell.length_a   1.000
_cell.length_b   1.000
_cell.length_c   1.000
_cell.angle_alpha   90.00
_cell.angle_beta   90.00
_cell.angle_gamma   90.00
#
_symmetry.space_group_name_H-M   'P 1'
#
loop_
_entity.id
_entity.type
_entity.pdbx_description
1 polymer ?
#
loop_
_entity_poly.entity_id
_entity_poly.type
_entity_poly.pdbx_seq_one_letter_code
_entity_poly.pdbx_strand_id
1 'polypeptide(L)' 'DIDIDNTQCDPSLDKLKRRIVELASQQPYWGEEKPARWLPMEQAIMTMKYYGVK' A
#
# COMPACT_ATOMS: atom_id res chain seq x y z
N ASP A 1 8.05 -22.71 -12.88
CA ASP A 1 7.94 -22.09 -11.55
C ASP A 1 9.26 -21.44 -11.22
N ILE A 2 9.32 -20.11 -11.29
CA ILE A 2 10.50 -19.33 -10.89
C ILE A 2 10.19 -18.87 -9.47
N ASP A 3 10.76 -19.55 -8.48
CA ASP A 3 10.74 -19.06 -7.11
C ASP A 3 11.54 -17.77 -7.06
N ILE A 4 10.83 -16.64 -6.99
CA ILE A 4 11.42 -15.33 -6.75
C ILE A 4 11.86 -15.33 -5.29
N ASP A 5 13.13 -15.66 -5.07
CA ASP A 5 13.79 -15.60 -3.77
C ASP A 5 13.91 -14.13 -3.32
N ASN A 6 12.90 -13.65 -2.58
CA ASN A 6 12.88 -12.32 -1.95
C ASN A 6 13.74 -12.25 -0.67
N THR A 7 14.55 -13.28 -0.38
CA THR A 7 15.40 -13.33 0.82
C THR A 7 16.69 -12.52 0.65
N GLN A 8 17.04 -12.09 -0.58
CA GLN A 8 18.09 -11.11 -0.78
C GLN A 8 17.59 -9.73 -0.33
N CYS A 9 18.12 -9.24 0.80
CA CYS A 9 17.97 -7.85 1.22
C CYS A 9 18.66 -6.94 0.20
N ASP A 10 17.96 -6.63 -0.89
CA ASP A 10 18.42 -5.65 -1.88
C ASP A 10 18.51 -4.27 -1.19
N PRO A 11 19.72 -3.70 -1.03
CA PRO A 11 19.91 -2.42 -0.35
C PRO A 11 19.13 -1.27 -1.01
N SER A 12 18.85 -1.37 -2.31
CA SER A 12 18.04 -0.39 -3.04
C SER A 12 16.56 -0.48 -2.67
N LEU A 13 16.06 -1.69 -2.44
CA LEU A 13 14.70 -1.95 -2.01
C LEU A 13 14.47 -1.47 -0.56
N ASP A 14 15.48 -1.63 0.30
CA ASP A 14 15.42 -1.12 1.67
C ASP A 14 15.43 0.40 1.74
N LYS A 15 16.22 1.05 0.87
CA LYS A 15 16.18 2.52 0.73
C LYS A 15 14.80 2.99 0.26
N LEU A 16 14.19 2.28 -0.69
CA LEU A 16 12.84 2.57 -1.16
C LEU A 16 11.79 2.40 -0.05
N LYS A 17 11.84 1.28 0.69
CA LYS A 17 10.95 1.03 1.84
C LYS A 17 11.04 2.14 2.88
N ARG A 18 12.26 2.55 3.26
CA ARG A 18 12.47 3.65 4.22
C ARG A 18 11.87 4.95 3.70
N ARG A 19 12.04 5.26 2.42
CA ARG A 19 11.49 6.48 1.81
C ARG A 19 9.97 6.46 1.75
N ILE A 20 9.37 5.30 1.47
CA ILE A 20 7.91 5.13 1.49
C ILE A 20 7.37 5.40 2.90
N VAL A 21 7.99 4.79 3.93
CA VAL A 21 7.58 4.99 5.33
C VAL A 21 7.74 6.46 5.74
N GLU A 22 8.84 7.10 5.37
CA GLU A 22 9.08 8.52 5.66
C GLU A 22 7.98 9.40 5.05
N LEU A 23 7.66 9.21 3.77
CA LEU A 23 6.60 9.97 3.08
C LEU A 23 5.21 9.68 3.65
N ALA A 24 4.93 8.42 3.98
CA ALA A 24 3.67 8.02 4.58
C ALA A 24 3.50 8.64 5.97
N SER A 25 4.56 8.68 6.78
CA SER A 25 4.54 9.27 8.12
C SER A 25 4.28 10.78 8.16
N GLN A 26 4.52 11.46 7.04
CA GLN A 26 4.22 12.89 6.88
C GLN A 26 2.75 13.15 6.52
N GLN A 27 1.98 12.11 6.19
CA GLN A 27 0.59 12.27 5.84
C GLN A 27 -0.27 12.48 7.08
N PRO A 28 -1.22 13.43 7.08
CA PRO A 28 -2.03 13.75 8.25
C PRO A 28 -2.90 12.57 8.72
N TYR A 29 -3.30 11.70 7.79
CA TYR A 29 -4.11 10.52 8.06
C TYR A 29 -3.29 9.28 8.50
N TRP A 30 -1.96 9.39 8.59
CA TRP A 30 -1.11 8.26 8.95
C TRP A 30 -1.24 7.90 10.43
N GLY A 31 -1.61 6.64 10.71
CA GLY A 31 -1.83 6.18 12.09
C GLY A 31 -3.18 6.59 12.68
N GLU A 32 -4.04 7.27 11.92
CA GLU A 32 -5.41 7.51 12.36
C GLU A 32 -6.20 6.20 12.39
N GLU A 33 -6.99 5.99 13.45
CA GLU A 33 -7.92 4.87 13.53
C GLU A 33 -9.03 5.06 12.50
N LYS A 34 -8.90 4.36 11.36
CA LYS A 34 -10.01 4.23 10.42
C LYS A 34 -11.05 3.28 11.01
N PRO A 35 -12.32 3.69 11.15
CA PRO A 35 -13.35 2.76 11.60
C PRO A 35 -13.49 1.63 10.58
N ALA A 36 -13.40 0.37 11.03
CA ALA A 36 -13.38 -0.82 10.16
C ALA A 36 -14.52 -0.87 9.12
N ARG A 37 -15.66 -0.24 9.41
CA ARG A 37 -16.80 -0.08 8.49
C ARG A 37 -16.50 0.68 7.19
N TRP A 38 -15.40 1.45 7.12
CA TRP A 38 -15.00 2.19 5.92
C TRP A 38 -14.17 1.33 4.96
N LEU A 39 -13.54 0.26 5.44
CA LEU A 39 -12.70 -0.61 4.60
C LEU A 39 -13.52 -1.32 3.49
N PRO A 40 -14.71 -1.88 3.76
CA PRO A 40 -15.54 -2.48 2.70
C PRO A 40 -16.00 -1.46 1.66
N MET A 41 -16.26 -0.22 2.08
CA MET A 41 -16.67 0.87 1.19
C MET A 41 -15.52 1.33 0.29
N GLU A 42 -14.31 1.51 0.84
CA GLU A 42 -13.10 1.81 0.07
C GLU A 42 -12.80 0.70 -0.96
N GLN A 43 -12.94 -0.56 -0.55
CA GLN A 43 -12.79 -1.72 -1.45
C GLN A 43 -13.81 -1.68 -2.60
N ALA A 44 -15.09 -1.49 -2.30
CA ALA A 44 -16.13 -1.40 -3.32
C ALA A 44 -15.87 -0.25 -4.32
N ILE A 45 -15.43 0.91 -3.84
CA ILE A 45 -15.09 2.07 -4.69
C ILE A 45 -13.88 1.74 -5.59
N MET A 46 -12.82 1.13 -5.05
CA MET A 46 -11.64 0.74 -5.81
C MET A 46 -11.98 -0.30 -6.89
N THR A 47 -12.78 -1.31 -6.54
CA THR A 47 -13.28 -2.32 -7.46
C THR A 47 -14.13 -1.67 -8.57
N MET A 48 -15.06 -0.77 -8.24
CA MET A 48 -15.86 -0.05 -9.24
C MET A 48 -15.01 0.83 -10.16
N LYS A 49 -14.00 1.54 -9.63
CA LYS A 49 -13.08 2.32 -10.46
C LYS A 49 -12.29 1.45 -11.43
N TYR A 50 -11.88 0.26 -11.02
CA TYR A 50 -11.19 -0.70 -11.88
C TYR A 50 -12.08 -1.21 -13.03
N TYR A 51 -13.39 -1.37 -12.79
CA TYR A 51 -14.33 -1.81 -13.83
C TYR A 51 -14.95 -0.67 -14.65
N GLY A 52 -14.84 0.59 -14.20
CA GLY A 52 -15.29 1.79 -14.89
C GLY A 52 -14.29 2.37 -15.90
N VAL A 53 -13.10 1.77 -16.01
CA VAL A 53 -12.16 2.01 -17.12
C VAL A 53 -12.34 0.89 -18.15
N LYS A 54 -13.38 1.04 -18.97
CA LYS A 54 -13.53 0.35 -20.26
C LYS A 54 -13.95 1.37 -21.31
#